data_AF-A0A094ZW19-F1
#
_entry.id   AF-A0A094ZW19-F1
#
_cell.length_a   1.000
_cell.length_b   1.000
_cell.length_c   1.000
_cell.angle_alpha   90.00
_cell.angle_beta   90.00
_cell.angle_gamma   90.00
#
_symmetry.space_group_name_H-M   'P 1'
#
loop_
_entity.id
_entity.type
_entity.pdbx_description
1 polymer ?
#
loop_
_entity_poly.entity_id
_entity_poly.type
_entity_poly.pdbx_seq_one_letter_code
_entity_poly.pdbx_strand_id
1 'polypeptide(L)'
;MRVINMAVKALEGDSKSLYEELALLGAKHAAINNMKIEYFKIIKEAILMTWGRLIYEEFTDDVRNAWGHVLDEIVGIMGVGCLIFEEEEEKILEEQEKNDNIQEFITSSNDYQQNYKKYNKKIRLSVATVSKEELDQIYPNCK
;
A
#
# COMPACT_ATOMS: atom_id res chain seq x y z
N MET A 1 13.48 9.99 5.12
CA MET A 1 14.33 9.47 6.22
C MET A 1 13.58 9.11 7.51
N ARG A 2 12.39 9.66 7.82
CA ARG A 2 11.66 9.35 9.07
C ARG A 2 11.52 7.85 9.34
N VAL A 3 11.03 7.09 8.35
CA VAL A 3 10.84 5.63 8.44
C VAL A 3 12.14 4.90 8.79
N ILE A 4 13.25 5.25 8.14
CA ILE A 4 14.57 4.63 8.41
C ILE A 4 15.01 4.93 9.85
N ASN A 5 14.83 6.16 10.32
CA ASN A 5 15.16 6.53 11.69
C ASN A 5 14.30 5.78 12.71
N MET A 6 13.02 5.56 12.42
CA MET A 6 12.15 4.76 13.28
C MET A 6 12.59 3.30 13.31
N ALA A 7 12.95 2.72 12.16
CA ALA A 7 13.44 1.35 12.09
C ALA A 7 14.72 1.16 12.91
N VAL A 8 15.65 2.12 12.84
CA VAL A 8 16.86 2.12 13.67
C VAL A 8 16.52 2.18 15.16
N LYS A 9 15.61 3.07 15.58
CA LYS A 9 15.17 3.15 16.99
C LYS A 9 14.49 1.86 17.47
N ALA A 10 13.75 1.20 16.59
CA ALA A 10 13.08 -0.05 16.93
C ALA A 10 14.06 -1.20 17.22
N LEU A 11 15.29 -1.15 16.69
CA LEU A 11 16.35 -2.09 17.05
C LEU A 11 16.70 -2.02 18.55
N GLU A 12 16.39 -0.91 19.23
CA GLU A 12 16.62 -0.70 20.66
C GLU A 12 15.45 -1.22 21.53
N GLY A 13 14.32 -1.64 20.93
CA GLY A 13 13.27 -2.40 21.63
C GLY A 13 11.82 -1.98 21.40
N ASP A 14 11.52 -0.85 20.75
CA ASP A 14 10.13 -0.44 20.45
C ASP A 14 9.70 -0.87 19.02
N SER A 15 9.63 -2.18 18.79
CA SER A 15 9.27 -2.74 17.48
C SER A 15 7.77 -2.67 17.16
N LYS A 16 6.91 -2.57 18.19
CA LYS A 16 5.46 -2.54 18.00
C LYS A 16 4.98 -1.24 17.34
N SER A 17 5.50 -0.08 17.80
CA SER A 17 5.15 1.21 17.22
C SER A 17 5.60 1.31 15.75
N LEU A 18 6.76 0.74 15.43
CA LEU A 18 7.24 0.63 14.05
C LEU A 18 6.28 -0.19 13.18
N TYR A 19 5.86 -1.37 13.66
CA TYR A 19 4.96 -2.24 12.91
C TYR A 19 3.65 -1.53 12.54
N GLU A 20 2.99 -0.92 13.54
CA GLU A 20 1.70 -0.24 13.34
C GLU A 20 1.82 0.93 12.35
N GLU A 21 2.87 1.76 12.45
CA GLU A 21 3.06 2.89 11.54
C GLU A 21 3.41 2.43 10.11
N LEU A 22 4.22 1.39 9.96
CA LEU A 22 4.59 0.85 8.65
C LEU A 22 3.43 0.12 7.96
N ALA A 23 2.64 -0.65 8.70
CA ALA A 23 1.45 -1.31 8.16
C ALA A 23 0.42 -0.26 7.70
N LEU A 24 0.19 0.79 8.49
CA LEU A 24 -0.66 1.91 8.09
C LEU A 24 -0.12 2.61 6.85
N LEU A 25 1.20 2.82 6.77
CA LEU A 25 1.81 3.42 5.59
C LEU A 25 1.66 2.53 4.35
N GLY A 26 1.79 1.21 4.50
CA GLY A 26 1.50 0.23 3.45
C GLY A 26 0.07 0.32 2.92
N ALA A 27 -0.92 0.35 3.81
CA ALA A 27 -2.33 0.52 3.43
C ALA A 27 -2.56 1.83 2.66
N LYS A 28 -1.94 2.94 3.11
CA LYS A 28 -1.99 4.22 2.38
C LYS A 28 -1.38 4.14 0.98
N HIS A 29 -0.34 3.33 0.78
CA HIS A 29 0.24 3.14 -0.54
C HIS A 29 -0.69 2.29 -1.44
N ALA A 30 -1.35 1.27 -0.90
CA ALA A 30 -2.29 0.44 -1.68
C ALA A 30 -3.47 1.25 -2.20
N ALA A 31 -3.94 2.24 -1.45
CA ALA A 31 -4.97 3.19 -1.90
C ALA A 31 -4.52 4.14 -3.03
N ILE A 32 -3.25 4.10 -3.45
CA ILE A 32 -2.75 4.86 -4.61
C ILE A 32 -3.04 4.07 -5.89
N ASN A 33 -3.68 4.72 -6.86
CA ASN A 33 -4.02 4.09 -8.13
C ASN A 33 -2.81 3.47 -8.84
N ASN A 34 -2.94 2.21 -9.23
CA ASN A 34 -1.90 1.40 -9.89
C ASN A 34 -0.61 1.21 -9.08
N MET A 35 -0.65 1.42 -7.77
CA MET A 35 0.43 1.01 -6.89
C MET A 35 0.57 -0.51 -6.94
N LYS A 36 1.82 -0.99 -6.85
CA LYS A 36 2.11 -2.42 -6.78
C LYS A 36 3.16 -2.69 -5.71
N ILE A 37 2.97 -3.78 -4.98
CA ILE A 37 3.87 -4.16 -3.87
C ILE A 37 5.30 -4.37 -4.37
N GLU A 38 5.50 -4.85 -5.60
CA GLU A 38 6.84 -5.01 -6.19
C GLU A 38 7.64 -3.71 -6.30
N TYR A 39 7.00 -2.53 -6.31
CA TYR A 39 7.70 -1.26 -6.36
C TYR A 39 8.54 -1.01 -5.10
N PHE A 40 8.14 -1.55 -3.95
CA PHE A 40 8.94 -1.45 -2.72
C PHE A 40 10.30 -2.15 -2.85
N LYS A 41 10.38 -3.26 -3.60
CA LYS A 41 11.65 -3.95 -3.87
C LYS A 41 12.59 -3.10 -4.71
N ILE A 42 12.04 -2.38 -5.69
CA ILE A 42 12.81 -1.44 -6.52
C ILE A 42 13.36 -0.30 -5.66
N ILE A 43 12.53 0.26 -4.77
CA ILE A 43 12.94 1.33 -3.86
C ILE A 43 14.05 0.86 -2.91
N LYS A 44 13.95 -0.33 -2.34
CA LYS A 44 15.01 -0.94 -1.53
C LYS A 44 16.34 -0.96 -2.28
N GLU A 45 16.34 -1.47 -3.51
CA GLU A 45 17.56 -1.58 -4.29
C GLU A 45 18.13 -0.20 -4.63
N ALA A 46 17.28 0.76 -5.00
CA ALA A 46 17.70 2.13 -5.26
C ALA A 46 18.37 2.79 -4.04
N ILE A 47 17.88 2.53 -2.82
CA ILE A 47 18.50 3.02 -1.58
C ILE A 47 19.89 2.40 -1.40
N LEU A 48 20.02 1.07 -1.48
CA LEU A 48 21.30 0.38 -1.30
C LEU A 48 22.32 0.77 -2.38
N MET A 49 21.89 0.96 -3.62
CA MET A 49 22.73 1.50 -4.69
C MET A 49 23.19 2.92 -4.41
N THR A 50 22.28 3.78 -3.93
CA THR A 50 22.59 5.18 -3.62
C THR A 50 23.59 5.27 -2.47
N TRP A 51 23.38 4.52 -1.38
CA TRP A 51 24.31 4.48 -0.26
C TRP A 51 25.67 3.93 -0.64
N GLY A 52 25.73 2.86 -1.44
CA GLY A 52 27.00 2.35 -1.96
C GLY A 52 27.79 3.38 -2.78
N ARG A 53 27.10 4.25 -3.51
CA ARG A 53 27.76 5.35 -4.26
C ARG A 53 28.16 6.55 -3.41
N LEU A 54 27.53 6.76 -2.25
CA LEU A 54 27.77 7.94 -1.41
C LEU A 54 28.76 7.66 -0.27
N ILE A 55 28.71 6.45 0.29
CA ILE A 55 29.54 6.01 1.40
C ILE A 55 30.82 5.32 0.88
N TYR A 56 30.86 4.88 -0.38
CA TYR A 56 32.06 4.31 -1.02
C TYR A 56 32.67 3.13 -0.25
N GLU A 57 33.92 3.23 0.19
CA GLU A 57 34.71 2.12 0.74
C GLU A 57 34.21 1.65 2.11
N GLU A 58 33.55 2.53 2.85
CA GLU A 58 32.95 2.23 4.15
C GLU A 58 31.61 1.47 4.03
N PHE A 59 31.02 1.41 2.82
CA PHE A 59 29.82 0.61 2.56
C PHE A 59 30.20 -0.82 2.16
N THR A 60 30.90 -1.49 3.07
CA THR A 60 31.33 -2.87 2.90
C THR A 60 30.15 -3.81 2.65
N ASP A 61 30.43 -5.01 2.14
CA ASP A 61 29.39 -6.02 1.90
C ASP A 61 28.61 -6.36 3.18
N ASP A 62 29.27 -6.39 4.34
CA ASP A 62 28.62 -6.62 5.63
C ASP A 62 27.65 -5.48 5.99
N VAL A 63 28.07 -4.23 5.78
CA VAL A 63 27.22 -3.04 6.03
C VAL A 63 26.03 -3.03 5.06
N ARG A 64 26.27 -3.34 3.78
CA ARG A 64 25.21 -3.49 2.77
C ARG A 64 24.19 -4.55 3.18
N ASN A 65 24.67 -5.73 3.61
CA ASN A 65 23.81 -6.84 3.99
C ASN A 65 22.97 -6.51 5.24
N ALA A 66 23.59 -5.90 6.25
CA ALA A 66 22.89 -5.46 7.47
C ALA A 66 21.76 -4.47 7.15
N TRP A 67 22.03 -3.45 6.32
CA TRP A 67 21.00 -2.53 5.86
C TRP A 67 19.95 -3.20 4.96
N GLY A 68 20.38 -4.18 4.15
CA GLY A 68 19.49 -5.01 3.36
C GLY A 68 18.42 -5.69 4.20
N HIS A 69 18.80 -6.28 5.34
CA HIS A 69 17.88 -6.91 6.28
C HIS A 69 16.89 -5.91 6.90
N VAL A 70 17.36 -4.73 7.32
CA VAL A 70 16.49 -3.68 7.87
C VAL A 70 15.46 -3.22 6.83
N LEU A 71 15.89 -3.01 5.59
CA LEU A 71 15.00 -2.60 4.50
C LEU A 71 14.03 -3.72 4.09
N ASP A 72 14.44 -4.99 4.15
CA ASP A 72 13.56 -6.12 3.92
C ASP A 72 12.42 -6.17 4.93
N GLU A 73 12.72 -5.93 6.22
CA GLU A 73 11.70 -5.88 7.26
C GLU A 73 10.71 -4.74 7.01
N ILE A 74 11.21 -3.54 6.67
CA ILE A 74 10.36 -2.39 6.35
C ILE A 74 9.43 -2.71 5.17
N VAL A 75 9.99 -3.25 4.07
CA VAL A 75 9.25 -3.62 2.87
C VAL A 75 8.22 -4.71 3.16
N GLY A 76 8.59 -5.69 4.00
CA GLY A 76 7.71 -6.76 4.45
C GLY A 76 6.48 -6.24 5.18
N ILE A 77 6.68 -5.39 6.19
CA ILE A 77 5.57 -4.82 6.98
C ILE A 77 4.68 -3.91 6.12
N MET A 78 5.28 -3.07 5.25
CA MET A 78 4.51 -2.27 4.31
C MET A 78 3.68 -3.15 3.36
N GLY A 79 4.25 -4.26 2.88
CA GLY A 79 3.54 -5.22 2.04
C GLY A 79 2.34 -5.86 2.75
N VAL A 80 2.48 -6.21 4.04
CA VAL A 80 1.37 -6.68 4.86
C VAL A 80 0.25 -5.64 4.93
N GLY A 81 0.61 -4.37 5.16
CA GLY A 81 -0.35 -3.27 5.16
C GLY A 81 -1.12 -3.13 3.84
N CYS A 82 -0.44 -3.30 2.71
CA CYS A 82 -1.09 -3.30 1.40
C CYS A 82 -2.09 -4.45 1.26
N LEU A 83 -1.69 -5.67 1.60
CA LEU A 83 -2.54 -6.85 1.49
C LEU A 83 -3.80 -6.75 2.37
N ILE A 84 -3.65 -6.24 3.60
CA ILE A 84 -4.79 -6.00 4.50
C ILE A 84 -5.78 -5.01 3.88
N PHE A 85 -5.28 -3.92 3.27
CA PHE A 85 -6.13 -2.94 2.61
C PHE A 85 -6.87 -3.55 1.40
N GLU A 86 -6.16 -4.28 0.54
CA GLU A 86 -6.73 -4.93 -0.64
C GLU A 86 -7.81 -5.96 -0.25
N GLU A 87 -7.57 -6.77 0.79
CA GLU A 87 -8.54 -7.74 1.29
C GLU A 87 -9.80 -7.07 1.86
N GLU A 88 -9.63 -5.97 2.61
CA GLU A 88 -10.77 -5.24 3.18
C GLU A 88 -11.57 -4.53 2.10
N GLU A 89 -10.90 -3.97 1.09
CA GLU A 89 -11.57 -3.37 -0.07
C GLU A 89 -12.39 -4.42 -0.85
N GLU A 90 -11.86 -5.63 -1.05
CA GLU A 90 -12.59 -6.72 -1.70
C GLU A 90 -13.85 -7.11 -0.90
N LYS A 91 -13.74 -7.21 0.44
CA LYS A 91 -14.90 -7.50 1.30
C LYS A 91 -15.99 -6.43 1.20
N ILE A 92 -15.62 -5.16 1.24
CA ILE A 92 -16.59 -4.05 1.14
C ILE A 92 -17.30 -4.09 -0.21
N LEU A 93 -16.57 -4.36 -1.29
CA LEU A 93 -17.15 -4.49 -2.63
C LEU A 93 -18.11 -5.68 -2.72
N GLU A 94 -17.74 -6.84 -2.17
CA GLU A 94 -18.64 -8.00 -2.12
C GLU A 94 -19.92 -7.71 -1.31
N GLU A 95 -19.82 -6.99 -0.20
CA GLU A 95 -20.97 -6.59 0.61
C GLU A 95 -21.87 -5.61 -0.13
N GLN A 96 -21.29 -4.64 -0.85
CA GLN A 96 -22.04 -3.73 -1.72
C GLN A 96 -22.75 -4.47 -2.84
N GLU A 97 -22.06 -5.39 -3.53
CA GLU A 97 -22.68 -6.22 -4.56
C GLU A 97 -23.82 -7.08 -4.01
N LYS A 98 -23.66 -7.68 -2.82
CA LYS A 98 -24.75 -8.45 -2.17
C LYS A 98 -25.95 -7.55 -1.84
N ASN A 99 -25.70 -6.36 -1.31
CA ASN A 99 -26.76 -5.41 -0.94
C ASN A 99 -27.48 -4.87 -2.19
N ASP A 100 -26.75 -4.54 -3.25
CA ASP A 100 -27.31 -4.10 -4.54
C ASP A 100 -28.12 -5.23 -5.19
N ASN A 101 -27.65 -6.48 -5.14
CA ASN A 101 -28.41 -7.64 -5.64
C ASN A 101 -29.70 -7.88 -4.83
N ILE A 102 -29.68 -7.68 -3.50
CA ILE A 102 -30.88 -7.77 -2.66
C ILE A 102 -31.83 -6.62 -2.99
N GLN A 103 -31.31 -5.41 -3.16
CA GLN A 103 -32.11 -4.23 -3.50
C GLN A 103 -32.71 -4.36 -4.90
N GLU A 104 -31.94 -4.86 -5.88
CA GLU A 104 -32.39 -5.20 -7.24
C GLU A 104 -33.46 -6.30 -7.21
N PHE A 105 -33.31 -7.34 -6.39
CA PHE A 105 -34.31 -8.38 -6.18
C PHE A 105 -35.62 -7.80 -5.61
N ILE A 106 -35.53 -6.93 -4.61
CA ILE A 106 -36.69 -6.24 -4.00
C ILE A 106 -37.37 -5.30 -5.00
N THR A 107 -36.60 -4.53 -5.79
CA THR A 107 -37.17 -3.68 -6.85
C THR A 107 -37.70 -4.48 -8.04
N SER A 108 -37.13 -5.65 -8.36
CA SER A 108 -37.65 -6.52 -9.44
C SER A 108 -38.98 -7.19 -9.08
N SER A 109 -39.33 -7.25 -7.79
CA SER A 109 -40.65 -7.66 -7.33
C SER A 109 -41.72 -6.57 -7.52
N ASN A 110 -41.32 -5.36 -7.94
CA ASN A 110 -42.20 -4.27 -8.38
C ASN A 110 -41.79 -3.83 -9.80
N ASP A 111 -42.26 -4.60 -10.78
CA ASP A 111 -42.50 -4.21 -12.18
C ASP A 111 -41.32 -3.73 -13.07
N TYR A 112 -41.08 -4.56 -14.10
CA TYR A 112 -40.40 -4.37 -15.39
C TYR A 112 -38.86 -4.31 -15.46
N GLN A 113 -38.31 -5.45 -15.88
CA GLN A 113 -37.01 -5.58 -16.55
C GLN A 113 -36.95 -4.73 -17.83
N GLN A 114 -35.85 -3.99 -18.04
CA GLN A 114 -34.95 -4.18 -19.19
C GLN A 114 -33.80 -3.17 -19.21
N ASN A 115 -32.62 -3.66 -19.61
CA ASN A 115 -31.41 -2.96 -20.07
C ASN A 115 -30.28 -2.63 -19.09
N TYR A 116 -29.63 -3.62 -18.47
CA TYR A 116 -28.27 -3.40 -17.92
C TYR A 116 -27.30 -4.58 -18.16
N LYS A 117 -27.18 -5.03 -19.41
CA LYS A 117 -26.03 -5.87 -19.85
C LYS A 117 -25.15 -5.10 -20.83
N LYS A 118 -24.37 -4.12 -20.36
CA LYS A 118 -23.18 -3.66 -21.13
C LYS A 118 -22.11 -2.80 -20.47
N TYR A 119 -22.19 -2.45 -19.17
CA TYR A 119 -21.26 -1.45 -18.61
C TYR A 119 -20.34 -1.89 -17.46
N ASN A 120 -20.39 -3.14 -16.99
CA ASN A 120 -19.56 -3.60 -15.85
C ASN A 120 -18.09 -3.94 -16.18
N LYS A 121 -17.49 -3.24 -17.16
CA LYS A 121 -16.02 -3.25 -17.35
C LYS A 121 -15.40 -1.87 -17.20
N LYS A 122 -16.21 -0.82 -17.02
CA LYS A 122 -15.72 0.53 -16.84
C LYS A 122 -15.65 0.85 -15.35
N ILE A 123 -14.40 0.94 -14.90
CA ILE A 123 -13.94 1.56 -13.67
C ILE A 123 -14.08 0.63 -12.46
N ARG A 124 -13.00 -0.13 -12.19
CA ARG A 124 -12.63 -0.51 -10.83
C ARG A 124 -12.39 0.80 -10.07
N LEU A 125 -13.46 1.43 -9.56
CA LEU A 125 -13.33 2.54 -8.61
C LEU A 125 -12.93 1.88 -7.30
N SER A 126 -11.68 2.09 -6.88
CA SER A 126 -11.31 1.75 -5.51
C SER A 126 -12.22 2.54 -4.57
N VAL A 127 -12.73 1.90 -3.52
CA VAL A 127 -13.66 2.50 -2.55
C VAL A 127 -12.95 3.60 -1.76
N ALA A 128 -11.62 3.50 -1.65
CA ALA A 128 -10.76 4.56 -1.13
C ALA A 128 -9.61 4.81 -2.12
N THR A 129 -9.57 6.00 -2.71
CA THR A 129 -8.39 6.52 -3.41
C THR A 129 -7.74 7.56 -2.51
N VAL A 130 -6.41 7.56 -2.41
CA VAL A 130 -5.70 8.69 -1.77
C VAL A 130 -5.94 9.94 -2.62
N SER A 131 -6.43 11.00 -1.98
CA SER A 131 -6.66 12.29 -2.65
C SER A 131 -5.36 12.91 -3.14
N LYS A 132 -5.44 13.87 -4.07
CA LYS A 132 -4.24 14.58 -4.55
C LYS A 132 -3.56 15.36 -3.42
N GLU A 133 -4.36 15.94 -2.53
CA GLU A 133 -3.88 16.68 -1.36
C GLU A 133 -3.15 15.78 -0.36
N GLU A 134 -3.64 14.56 -0.15
CA GLU A 134 -2.94 13.57 0.68
C GLU A 134 -1.70 13.00 0.01
N LEU A 135 -1.73 12.80 -1.32
CA LEU A 135 -0.54 12.41 -2.09
C LEU A 135 0.57 13.46 -1.96
N ASP A 136 0.23 14.75 -2.03
CA ASP A 136 1.18 15.86 -1.81
C ASP A 136 1.73 15.88 -0.38
N GLN A 137 0.96 15.41 0.62
CA GLN A 137 1.45 15.26 2.00
C GLN A 137 2.37 14.04 2.15
N ILE A 138 2.11 12.95 1.43
CA ILE A 138 2.94 11.75 1.44
C ILE A 138 4.25 11.99 0.68
N TYR A 139 4.19 12.69 -0.47
CA TYR A 139 5.29 12.94 -1.39
C TYR A 139 5.50 14.44 -1.68
N PRO A 140 5.82 15.27 -0.67
CA PRO A 140 5.88 16.73 -0.84
C PRO A 140 6.93 17.21 -1.86
N ASN A 141 7.91 16.38 -2.19
CA ASN A 141 9.03 16.73 -3.06
C ASN A 141 8.97 16.07 -4.46
N CYS A 142 7.92 15.31 -4.78
CA CYS A 142 7.76 14.67 -6.08
C CYS A 142 6.77 15.49 -6.93
N LYS A 143 7.27 16.51 -7.64
CA LYS A 143 6.50 17.33 -8.59
C LYS A 143 7.16 17.37 -9.95
#